data_AF-A0AAV2T4Z5-F1
#
_entry.id   AF-A0AAV2T4Z5-F1
#
_cell.length_a   1.000
_cell.length_b   1.000
_cell.length_c   1.000
_cell.angle_alpha   90.00
_cell.angle_beta   90.00
_cell.angle_gamma   90.00
#
_symmetry.space_group_name_H-M   'P 1'
#
loop_
_entity.id
_entity.type
_entity.pdbx_description
1 polymer ?
#
loop_
_entity_poly.entity_id
_entity_poly.type
_entity_poly.pdbx_seq_one_letter_code
_entity_poly.pdbx_strand_id
1 'polypeptide(L)'
;MLCRRWVVTLFLACCSAFAIFFYVFHGIFDIRSRVCELYTQRSHQNCSGGRPPTDFRQTIPVPGSGHSRLTEEFEGLFWFVQITDIHISVHDGLSRAEDLRKFCRSRIPVIKPDLVIASGDLSDSKTADKYDSFQYRTEWELYRAAIRDSGVLNITHWLDIRGNHDAFDVPGLDHEENYFNLTNFPPLLNIHFLRGRFV
;
A
#
# COMPACT_ATOMS: atom_id res chain seq x y z
N MET A 1 -18.76 40.56 21.01
CA MET A 1 -17.64 39.60 21.14
C MET A 1 -17.87 38.41 20.18
N LEU A 2 -17.51 38.53 18.90
CA LEU A 2 -17.76 37.47 17.90
C LEU A 2 -16.62 37.29 16.87
N CYS A 3 -15.46 37.91 17.10
CA CYS A 3 -14.36 37.98 16.12
C CYS A 3 -13.21 36.96 16.37
N ARG A 4 -13.26 36.18 17.46
CA ARG A 4 -12.13 35.32 17.88
C ARG A 4 -12.30 33.82 17.63
N ARG A 5 -13.52 33.33 17.33
CA ARG A 5 -13.76 31.88 17.16
C ARG A 5 -13.25 31.35 15.82
N TRP A 6 -13.37 32.14 14.75
CA TRP A 6 -12.94 31.73 13.40
C TRP A 6 -11.43 31.58 13.25
N VAL A 7 -10.64 32.41 13.95
CA VAL A 7 -9.17 32.36 13.90
C VAL A 7 -8.65 31.04 14.51
N VAL A 8 -9.26 30.59 15.60
CA VAL A 8 -8.88 29.32 16.25
C VAL A 8 -9.27 28.12 15.40
N THR A 9 -10.47 28.13 14.81
CA THR A 9 -10.92 27.06 13.89
C THR A 9 -10.03 26.97 12.65
N LEU A 10 -9.67 28.10 12.06
CA LEU A 10 -8.78 28.14 10.89
C LEU A 10 -7.36 27.66 11.24
N PHE A 11 -6.85 28.04 12.42
CA PHE A 11 -5.54 27.58 12.89
C PHE A 11 -5.52 26.06 13.12
N LEU A 12 -6.55 25.50 13.76
CA LEU A 12 -6.66 24.05 13.97
C LEU A 12 -6.84 23.27 12.67
N ALA A 13 -7.58 23.82 11.69
CA ALA A 13 -7.72 23.23 10.35
C ALA A 13 -6.38 23.25 9.59
N CYS A 14 -5.60 24.33 9.69
CA CYS A 14 -4.28 24.40 9.08
C CYS A 14 -3.28 23.44 9.74
N CYS A 15 -3.29 23.30 11.08
CA CYS A 15 -2.42 22.36 11.78
C CYS A 15 -2.74 20.89 11.45
N SER A 16 -4.01 20.54 11.30
CA SER A 16 -4.42 19.18 10.91
C SER A 16 -4.08 18.86 9.45
N ALA A 17 -4.27 19.79 8.52
CA ALA A 17 -3.82 19.65 7.14
C ALA A 17 -2.29 19.49 7.05
N PHE A 18 -1.53 20.22 7.87
CA PHE A 18 -0.06 20.10 7.92
C PHE A 18 0.39 18.77 8.52
N ALA A 19 -0.28 18.26 9.54
CA ALA A 19 0.01 16.95 10.13
C ALA A 19 -0.28 15.81 9.14
N ILE A 20 -1.38 15.87 8.38
CA ILE A 20 -1.71 14.91 7.32
C ILE A 20 -0.65 14.95 6.23
N PHE A 21 -0.25 16.15 5.77
CA PHE A 21 0.81 16.30 4.79
C PHE A 21 2.13 15.70 5.31
N PHE A 22 2.49 15.94 6.57
CA PHE A 22 3.72 15.41 7.15
C PHE A 22 3.70 13.88 7.28
N TYR A 23 2.59 13.28 7.72
CA TYR A 23 2.46 11.82 7.85
C TYR A 23 2.42 11.10 6.49
N VAL A 24 1.69 11.65 5.51
CA VAL A 24 1.64 11.10 4.15
C VAL A 24 3.03 11.19 3.49
N PHE A 25 3.72 12.33 3.61
CA PHE A 25 5.05 12.48 3.02
C PHE A 25 6.12 11.65 3.74
N HIS A 26 6.10 11.54 5.07
CA HIS A 26 7.03 10.65 5.78
C HIS A 26 6.76 9.17 5.47
N GLY A 27 5.49 8.75 5.32
CA GLY A 27 5.14 7.41 4.84
C GLY A 27 5.68 7.12 3.44
N ILE A 28 5.65 8.10 2.53
CA ILE A 28 6.22 7.98 1.17
C ILE A 28 7.76 7.83 1.21
N PHE A 29 8.46 8.47 2.15
CA PHE A 29 9.91 8.31 2.29
C PHE A 29 10.32 6.94 2.84
N ASP A 30 9.52 6.32 3.73
CA ASP A 30 9.78 4.95 4.22
C ASP A 30 9.63 3.89 3.11
N ILE A 31 8.72 4.12 2.15
CA ILE A 31 8.56 3.28 0.96
C ILE A 31 9.84 3.25 0.10
N ARG A 32 10.53 4.38 -0.08
CA ARG A 32 11.78 4.45 -0.89
C ARG A 32 12.90 3.60 -0.28
N SER A 33 13.03 3.58 1.05
CA SER A 33 14.05 2.78 1.74
C SER A 33 13.80 1.27 1.54
N ARG A 34 12.55 0.85 1.66
CA ARG A 34 12.19 -0.57 1.73
C ARG A 34 12.03 -1.23 0.37
N VAL A 35 11.60 -0.48 -0.65
CA VAL A 35 11.64 -0.96 -2.06
C VAL A 35 13.08 -1.20 -2.52
N CYS A 36 14.04 -0.37 -2.08
CA CYS A 36 15.47 -0.59 -2.34
C CYS A 36 16.03 -1.87 -1.70
N GLU A 37 15.61 -2.21 -0.47
CA GLU A 37 16.01 -3.47 0.18
C GLU A 37 15.48 -4.70 -0.58
N LEU A 38 14.25 -4.64 -1.09
CA LEU A 38 13.65 -5.72 -1.88
C LEU A 38 14.38 -5.97 -3.20
N TYR A 39 14.82 -4.91 -3.88
CA TYR A 39 15.66 -5.03 -5.09
C TYR A 39 17.02 -5.66 -4.79
N THR A 40 17.62 -5.31 -3.65
CA THR A 40 18.92 -5.85 -3.22
C THR A 40 18.83 -7.34 -2.88
N GLN A 41 17.76 -7.81 -2.24
CA GLN A 41 17.62 -9.23 -1.89
C GLN A 41 17.42 -10.14 -3.12
N ARG A 42 16.77 -9.64 -4.18
CA ARG A 42 16.54 -10.40 -5.43
C ARG A 42 17.83 -10.69 -6.20
N SER A 43 18.84 -9.81 -6.11
CA SER A 43 20.14 -10.06 -6.75
C SER A 43 20.94 -11.16 -6.03
N HIS A 44 20.77 -11.30 -4.72
CA HIS A 44 21.48 -12.30 -3.91
C HIS A 44 20.93 -13.72 -4.03
N GLN A 45 19.63 -13.92 -4.30
CA GLN A 45 19.04 -15.25 -4.42
C GLN A 45 19.44 -15.99 -5.71
N ASN A 46 19.82 -15.28 -6.77
CA ASN A 46 20.27 -15.86 -8.03
C ASN A 46 21.69 -16.49 -7.98
N CYS A 47 22.42 -16.38 -6.87
CA CYS A 47 23.81 -16.84 -6.75
C CYS A 47 24.00 -18.04 -5.80
N SER A 48 23.03 -18.94 -5.68
CA SER A 48 23.08 -20.08 -4.75
C SER A 48 23.20 -21.45 -5.44
N GLY A 49 24.24 -21.62 -6.27
CA GLY A 49 24.57 -22.90 -6.90
C GLY A 49 26.05 -23.08 -7.19
N GLY A 50 26.87 -23.42 -6.18
CA GLY A 50 28.26 -23.82 -6.38
C GLY A 50 29.05 -24.04 -5.07
N ARG A 51 29.80 -25.15 -4.98
CA ARG A 51 30.72 -25.47 -3.86
C ARG A 51 31.81 -24.41 -3.68
N PRO A 52 32.37 -24.24 -2.47
CA PRO A 52 33.39 -23.22 -2.22
C PRO A 52 34.76 -23.70 -2.71
N PRO A 53 35.50 -22.94 -3.55
CA PRO A 53 36.92 -23.17 -3.73
C PRO A 53 37.67 -22.60 -2.53
N THR A 54 38.49 -23.47 -1.94
CA THR A 54 39.51 -23.16 -0.95
C THR A 54 40.62 -22.32 -1.57
N ASP A 55 40.51 -21.00 -1.57
CA ASP A 55 41.67 -20.10 -1.53
C ASP A 55 41.25 -18.70 -1.07
N PHE A 56 41.70 -18.34 0.13
CA PHE A 56 41.28 -17.17 0.88
C PHE A 56 42.16 -15.96 0.52
N ARG A 57 42.29 -15.62 -0.77
CA ARG A 57 43.05 -14.41 -1.18
C ARG A 57 42.84 -13.91 -2.61
N GLN A 58 41.66 -14.09 -3.20
CA GLN A 58 41.25 -13.23 -4.32
C GLN A 58 40.39 -12.10 -3.78
N THR A 59 40.93 -10.89 -3.92
CA THR A 59 40.28 -9.62 -3.63
C THR A 59 38.89 -9.58 -4.26
N ILE A 60 37.86 -9.79 -3.45
CA ILE A 60 36.49 -9.40 -3.82
C ILE A 60 36.57 -7.89 -4.07
N PRO A 61 36.29 -7.40 -5.28
CA PRO A 61 36.13 -5.97 -5.48
C PRO A 61 34.96 -5.59 -4.58
N VAL A 62 35.22 -4.78 -3.56
CA VAL A 62 34.15 -4.11 -2.82
C VAL A 62 33.32 -3.43 -3.90
N PRO A 63 32.05 -3.82 -4.15
CA PRO A 63 31.20 -3.09 -5.08
C PRO A 63 31.23 -1.67 -4.56
N GLY A 64 31.75 -0.77 -5.40
CA GLY A 64 32.10 0.58 -4.97
C GLY A 64 30.92 1.21 -4.24
N SER A 65 31.22 2.23 -3.45
CA SER A 65 30.30 3.18 -2.83
C SER A 65 29.45 3.97 -3.84
N GLY A 66 29.04 3.32 -4.93
CA GLY A 66 28.23 3.82 -6.01
C GLY A 66 26.84 4.04 -5.48
N HIS A 67 26.58 5.29 -5.11
CA HIS A 67 25.23 5.82 -5.11
C HIS A 67 24.58 5.39 -6.42
N SER A 68 23.36 4.85 -6.38
CA SER A 68 22.56 4.58 -7.57
C SER A 68 22.54 5.85 -8.42
N ARG A 69 23.31 5.87 -9.52
CA ARG A 69 23.36 7.00 -10.43
C ARG A 69 22.11 6.93 -11.27
N LEU A 70 21.34 8.01 -11.31
CA LEU A 70 20.34 8.20 -12.36
C LEU A 70 21.12 8.26 -13.68
N THR A 71 20.89 7.28 -14.56
CA THR A 71 21.45 7.25 -15.91
C THR A 71 20.37 7.64 -16.92
N GLU A 72 20.79 7.99 -18.13
CA GLU A 72 19.90 8.18 -19.29
C GLU A 72 19.46 6.83 -19.90
N GLU A 73 19.95 5.72 -19.33
CA GLU A 73 19.68 4.37 -19.78
C GLU A 73 18.41 3.85 -19.10
N PHE A 74 17.68 2.96 -19.78
CA PHE A 74 16.48 2.34 -19.20
C PHE A 74 16.79 1.27 -18.14
N GLU A 75 18.05 1.13 -17.72
CA GLU A 75 18.46 0.19 -16.68
C GLU A 75 18.03 0.66 -15.30
N GLY A 76 17.35 -0.20 -14.55
CA GLY A 76 16.87 0.11 -13.20
C GLY A 76 15.64 1.03 -13.13
N LEU A 77 15.01 1.33 -14.28
CA LEU A 77 13.72 2.01 -14.30
C LEU A 77 12.61 1.04 -13.88
N PHE A 78 11.79 1.46 -12.93
CA PHE A 78 10.58 0.77 -12.50
C PHE A 78 9.45 1.78 -12.39
N TRP A 79 8.21 1.32 -12.47
CA TRP A 79 7.05 2.17 -12.23
C TRP A 79 6.01 1.42 -11.41
N PHE A 80 5.25 2.20 -10.66
CA PHE A 80 4.16 1.73 -9.83
C PHE A 80 2.89 2.49 -10.19
N VAL A 81 1.75 1.91 -9.82
CA VAL A 81 0.45 2.56 -9.95
C VAL A 81 -0.07 2.83 -8.55
N GLN A 82 -0.57 4.04 -8.32
CA GLN A 82 -1.32 4.36 -7.11
C GLN A 82 -2.79 4.55 -7.47
N ILE A 83 -3.66 3.89 -6.72
CA ILE A 83 -5.11 4.09 -6.73
C ILE A 83 -5.58 4.41 -5.31
N THR A 84 -6.70 5.10 -5.17
CA THR A 84 -7.22 5.56 -3.88
C THR A 84 -8.73 5.70 -3.98
N ASP A 85 -9.43 5.82 -2.84
CA ASP A 85 -10.84 6.22 -2.76
C ASP A 85 -11.73 5.32 -3.62
N ILE A 86 -11.56 4.00 -3.45
CA ILE A 86 -12.30 2.99 -4.19
C ILE A 86 -13.76 2.96 -3.71
N HIS A 87 -13.98 3.14 -2.40
CA HIS A 87 -15.29 3.24 -1.76
C HIS A 87 -16.26 2.14 -2.20
N ILE A 88 -15.84 0.87 -2.07
CA ILE A 88 -16.75 -0.26 -2.28
C ILE A 88 -17.88 -0.14 -1.26
N SER A 89 -19.11 -0.02 -1.76
CA SER A 89 -20.29 0.24 -0.94
C SER A 89 -21.38 -0.79 -1.23
N VAL A 90 -22.08 -1.22 -0.18
CA VAL A 90 -23.33 -2.01 -0.33
C VAL A 90 -24.55 -1.16 -0.65
N HIS A 91 -24.43 0.17 -0.58
CA HIS A 91 -25.55 1.10 -0.76
C HIS A 91 -25.41 1.94 -2.03
N ASP A 92 -24.21 2.44 -2.33
CA ASP A 92 -23.96 3.36 -3.45
C ASP A 92 -22.99 2.79 -4.48
N GLY A 93 -23.14 3.17 -5.75
CA GLY A 93 -22.15 2.82 -6.77
C GLY A 93 -21.84 1.32 -6.81
N LEU A 94 -22.89 0.48 -6.84
CA LEU A 94 -22.80 -0.98 -6.77
C LEU A 94 -21.89 -1.61 -7.85
N SER A 95 -21.55 -0.86 -8.91
CA SER A 95 -20.62 -1.28 -9.95
C SER A 95 -19.14 -1.17 -9.56
N ARG A 96 -18.78 -0.44 -8.50
CA ARG A 96 -17.38 -0.12 -8.17
C ARG A 96 -16.49 -1.35 -8.03
N ALA A 97 -17.01 -2.44 -7.45
CA ALA A 97 -16.28 -3.71 -7.36
C ALA A 97 -16.00 -4.30 -8.75
N GLU A 98 -16.98 -4.24 -9.66
CA GLU A 98 -16.82 -4.68 -11.04
C GLU A 98 -15.87 -3.76 -11.82
N ASP A 99 -15.95 -2.45 -11.60
CA ASP A 99 -15.10 -1.45 -12.25
C ASP A 99 -13.64 -1.59 -11.81
N LEU A 100 -13.40 -1.83 -10.51
CA LEU A 100 -12.07 -2.19 -9.99
C LEU A 100 -11.56 -3.48 -10.63
N ARG A 101 -12.40 -4.51 -10.73
CA ARG A 101 -12.03 -5.78 -11.40
C ARG A 101 -11.69 -5.56 -12.88
N LYS A 102 -12.47 -4.74 -13.59
CA LYS A 102 -12.21 -4.37 -15.00
C LYS A 102 -10.90 -3.60 -15.14
N PHE A 103 -10.62 -2.64 -14.25
CA PHE A 103 -9.35 -1.92 -14.21
C PHE A 103 -8.18 -2.89 -14.03
N CYS A 104 -8.26 -3.77 -13.03
CA CYS A 104 -7.26 -4.78 -12.76
C CYS A 104 -7.03 -5.72 -13.95
N ARG A 105 -8.11 -6.16 -14.62
CA ARG A 105 -8.02 -7.10 -15.76
C ARG A 105 -7.55 -6.46 -17.06
N SER A 106 -7.84 -5.18 -17.30
CA SER A 106 -7.64 -4.55 -18.62
C SER A 106 -6.53 -3.51 -18.67
N ARG A 107 -6.21 -2.84 -17.55
CA ARG A 107 -5.23 -1.74 -17.51
C ARG A 107 -3.90 -2.19 -16.93
N ILE A 108 -3.92 -2.93 -15.82
CA ILE A 108 -2.70 -3.40 -15.17
C ILE A 108 -1.82 -4.27 -16.10
N PRO A 109 -2.35 -5.18 -16.95
CA PRO A 109 -1.51 -5.94 -17.88
C PRO A 109 -0.85 -5.09 -18.98
N VAL A 110 -1.41 -3.90 -19.27
CA VAL A 110 -0.85 -2.96 -20.25
C VAL A 110 0.27 -2.14 -19.61
N ILE A 111 0.03 -1.64 -18.40
CA ILE A 111 1.02 -0.85 -17.65
C ILE A 111 2.17 -1.75 -17.17
N LYS A 112 1.88 -2.98 -16.72
CA LYS A 112 2.83 -3.91 -16.07
C LYS A 112 3.66 -3.25 -14.96
N PRO A 113 3.01 -2.61 -13.96
CA PRO A 113 3.75 -2.01 -12.86
C PRO A 113 4.37 -3.09 -11.97
N ASP A 114 5.51 -2.79 -11.35
CA ASP A 114 6.11 -3.67 -10.35
C ASP A 114 5.28 -3.72 -9.06
N LEU A 115 4.57 -2.62 -8.77
CA LEU A 115 3.75 -2.45 -7.57
C LEU A 115 2.48 -1.66 -7.89
N VAL A 116 1.35 -2.07 -7.30
CA VAL A 116 0.14 -1.26 -7.17
C VAL A 116 -0.06 -0.94 -5.69
N ILE A 117 -0.26 0.34 -5.39
CA ILE A 117 -0.58 0.84 -4.05
C ILE A 117 -2.04 1.27 -4.05
N ALA A 118 -2.88 0.60 -3.28
CA ALA A 118 -4.25 1.03 -2.99
C ALA A 118 -4.23 1.84 -1.68
N SER A 119 -4.18 3.17 -1.80
CA SER A 119 -3.80 4.08 -0.72
C SER A 119 -4.93 4.45 0.25
N GLY A 120 -5.91 3.58 0.45
CA GLY A 120 -6.99 3.74 1.44
C GLY A 120 -8.35 4.07 0.86
N ASP A 121 -9.32 4.11 1.77
CA ASP A 121 -10.75 4.25 1.50
C ASP A 121 -11.20 3.18 0.49
N LEU A 122 -10.88 1.93 0.87
CA LEU A 122 -11.18 0.74 0.10
C LEU A 122 -12.67 0.38 0.23
N SER A 123 -13.18 0.43 1.46
CA SER A 123 -14.60 0.31 1.81
C SER A 123 -15.24 1.69 1.96
N ASP A 124 -16.54 1.78 1.74
CA ASP A 124 -17.32 3.02 1.94
C ASP A 124 -17.76 3.15 3.40
N SER A 125 -18.14 2.06 4.07
CA SER A 125 -18.43 2.05 5.51
C SER A 125 -19.44 3.10 5.96
N LYS A 126 -20.40 3.47 5.09
CA LYS A 126 -21.49 4.42 5.37
C LYS A 126 -22.82 3.71 5.43
N THR A 127 -23.75 4.19 6.25
CA THR A 127 -25.15 3.76 6.15
C THR A 127 -25.79 4.28 4.86
N ALA A 128 -26.92 3.67 4.46
CA ALA A 128 -27.66 4.08 3.27
C ALA A 128 -28.07 5.57 3.27
N ASP A 129 -28.35 6.14 4.46
CA ASP A 129 -28.66 7.56 4.66
C ASP A 129 -27.43 8.45 4.87
N LYS A 130 -26.24 7.84 4.98
CA LYS A 130 -24.91 8.46 5.14
C LYS A 130 -24.69 9.21 6.45
N TYR A 131 -25.60 9.11 7.41
CA TYR A 131 -25.46 9.78 8.71
C TYR A 131 -24.51 9.04 9.65
N ASP A 132 -24.53 7.71 9.61
CA ASP A 132 -23.69 6.87 10.44
C ASP A 132 -22.62 6.15 9.61
N SER A 133 -21.71 5.47 10.30
CA SER A 133 -20.61 4.74 9.67
C SER A 133 -20.34 3.47 10.44
N PHE A 134 -20.32 2.35 9.72
CA PHE A 134 -20.13 1.00 10.24
C PHE A 134 -19.31 0.21 9.25
N GLN A 135 -18.64 -0.84 9.72
CA GLN A 135 -18.00 -1.78 8.82
C GLN A 135 -19.03 -2.77 8.26
N TYR A 136 -19.03 -2.96 6.94
CA TYR A 136 -19.83 -3.99 6.29
C TYR A 136 -18.92 -5.06 5.73
N ARG A 137 -18.95 -6.25 6.32
CA ARG A 137 -18.17 -7.41 5.86
C ARG A 137 -18.31 -7.66 4.35
N THR A 138 -19.51 -7.46 3.80
CA THR A 138 -19.80 -7.62 2.37
C THR A 138 -18.96 -6.69 1.49
N GLU A 139 -18.69 -5.45 1.90
CA GLU A 139 -17.85 -4.51 1.14
C GLU A 139 -16.42 -5.04 1.00
N TRP A 140 -15.88 -5.57 2.10
CA TRP A 140 -14.56 -6.20 2.14
C TRP A 140 -14.48 -7.49 1.33
N GLU A 141 -15.54 -8.30 1.34
CA GLU A 141 -15.64 -9.51 0.52
C GLU A 141 -15.70 -9.17 -0.98
N LEU A 142 -16.46 -8.13 -1.36
CA LEU A 142 -16.54 -7.62 -2.73
C LEU A 142 -15.21 -7.04 -3.21
N TYR A 143 -14.54 -6.23 -2.38
CA TYR A 143 -13.19 -5.72 -2.66
C TYR A 143 -12.22 -6.87 -2.91
N ARG A 144 -12.19 -7.87 -2.00
CA ARG A 144 -11.29 -9.01 -2.13
C ARG A 144 -11.57 -9.84 -3.37
N ALA A 145 -12.84 -10.07 -3.68
CA ALA A 145 -13.24 -10.79 -4.87
C ALA A 145 -12.82 -10.04 -6.14
N ALA A 146 -12.95 -8.72 -6.18
CA ALA A 146 -12.52 -7.91 -7.33
C ALA A 146 -11.03 -8.09 -7.64
N ILE A 147 -10.17 -8.04 -6.61
CA ILE A 147 -8.72 -8.26 -6.76
C ILE A 147 -8.43 -9.72 -7.14
N ARG A 148 -8.92 -10.70 -6.36
CA ARG A 148 -8.67 -12.12 -6.58
C ARG A 148 -9.13 -12.57 -7.97
N ASP A 149 -10.38 -12.27 -8.33
CA ASP A 149 -11.01 -12.77 -9.56
C ASP A 149 -10.49 -12.06 -10.82
N SER A 150 -9.81 -10.92 -10.67
CA SER A 150 -9.13 -10.26 -11.79
C SER A 150 -7.83 -10.96 -12.22
N GLY A 151 -7.22 -11.77 -11.33
CA GLY A 151 -5.91 -12.38 -11.55
C GLY A 151 -4.74 -11.40 -11.48
N VAL A 152 -4.95 -10.16 -11.01
CA VAL A 152 -3.94 -9.09 -11.00
C VAL A 152 -2.70 -9.43 -10.16
N LEU A 153 -2.87 -10.26 -9.13
CA LEU A 153 -1.78 -10.72 -8.26
C LEU A 153 -0.77 -11.63 -8.97
N ASN A 154 -1.11 -12.16 -10.15
CA ASN A 154 -0.17 -12.90 -11.01
C ASN A 154 0.71 -11.97 -11.86
N ILE A 155 0.43 -10.66 -11.86
CA ILE A 155 1.05 -9.67 -12.75
C ILE A 155 1.90 -8.69 -11.95
N THR A 156 1.42 -8.26 -10.78
CA THR A 156 2.03 -7.21 -9.97
C THR A 156 1.84 -7.48 -8.49
N HIS A 157 2.64 -6.83 -7.65
CA HIS A 157 2.41 -6.78 -6.22
C HIS A 157 1.28 -5.79 -5.90
N TRP A 158 0.45 -6.14 -4.92
CA TRP A 158 -0.67 -5.29 -4.49
C TRP A 158 -0.52 -4.95 -3.00
N LEU A 159 -0.41 -3.67 -2.69
CA LEU A 159 -0.25 -3.17 -1.34
C LEU A 159 -1.47 -2.32 -0.95
N ASP A 160 -2.24 -2.81 0.01
CA ASP A 160 -3.31 -2.06 0.65
C ASP A 160 -2.74 -1.17 1.77
N ILE A 161 -3.13 0.11 1.77
CA ILE A 161 -2.93 1.03 2.89
C ILE A 161 -4.32 1.38 3.42
N ARG A 162 -4.44 1.54 4.74
CA ARG A 162 -5.71 1.84 5.39
C ARG A 162 -6.07 3.32 5.23
N GLY A 163 -7.28 3.61 4.77
CA GLY A 163 -7.90 4.94 4.81
C GLY A 163 -8.74 5.17 6.06
N ASN A 164 -9.43 6.31 6.14
CA ASN A 164 -10.27 6.59 7.31
C ASN A 164 -11.60 5.83 7.26
N HIS A 165 -12.17 5.59 6.06
CA HIS A 165 -13.39 4.79 5.92
C HIS A 165 -13.15 3.34 6.36
N ASP A 166 -11.95 2.83 6.11
CA ASP A 166 -11.49 1.48 6.51
C ASP A 166 -11.27 1.31 8.02
N ALA A 167 -11.53 2.35 8.81
CA ALA A 167 -11.38 2.39 10.26
C ALA A 167 -12.66 2.85 10.99
N PHE A 168 -13.73 3.18 10.27
CA PHE A 168 -14.98 3.59 10.91
C PHE A 168 -15.57 2.46 11.74
N ASP A 169 -15.99 2.78 12.96
CA ASP A 169 -16.54 1.81 13.92
C ASP A 169 -15.59 0.62 14.22
N VAL A 170 -14.28 0.86 14.17
CA VAL A 170 -13.25 -0.11 14.57
C VAL A 170 -12.50 0.41 15.80
N PRO A 171 -12.90 0.03 17.03
CA PRO A 171 -12.28 0.52 18.27
C PRO A 171 -10.79 0.14 18.45
N GLY A 172 -10.31 -0.89 17.76
CA GLY A 172 -8.93 -1.36 17.88
C GLY A 172 -8.53 -2.36 16.80
N LEU A 173 -7.22 -2.62 16.70
CA LEU A 173 -6.64 -3.48 15.66
C LEU A 173 -7.06 -4.95 15.76
N ASP A 174 -7.36 -5.43 16.96
CA ASP A 174 -7.80 -6.81 17.20
C ASP A 174 -9.33 -6.95 17.27
N HIS A 175 -10.08 -5.89 16.92
CA HIS A 175 -11.54 -5.92 16.93
C HIS A 175 -12.10 -6.82 15.82
N GLU A 176 -13.20 -7.51 16.09
CA GLU A 176 -13.81 -8.46 15.13
C GLU A 176 -14.28 -7.80 13.83
N GLU A 177 -14.75 -6.56 13.93
CA GLU A 177 -15.12 -5.72 12.79
C GLU A 177 -13.91 -5.10 12.05
N ASN A 178 -12.68 -5.38 12.47
CA ASN A 178 -11.48 -4.94 11.74
C ASN A 178 -11.22 -5.81 10.50
N TYR A 179 -12.05 -5.65 9.47
CA TYR A 179 -11.99 -6.45 8.25
C TYR A 179 -10.84 -6.09 7.31
N PHE A 180 -10.16 -4.98 7.50
CA PHE A 180 -8.94 -4.63 6.76
C PHE A 180 -7.88 -5.74 6.87
N ASN A 181 -7.73 -6.36 8.04
CA ASN A 181 -6.79 -7.48 8.22
C ASN A 181 -7.21 -8.75 7.45
N LEU A 182 -8.47 -8.84 7.01
CA LEU A 182 -8.94 -9.96 6.21
C LEU A 182 -8.49 -9.83 4.74
N THR A 183 -8.13 -8.63 4.23
CA THR A 183 -7.68 -8.45 2.83
C THR A 183 -6.25 -8.92 2.58
N ASN A 184 -5.60 -9.55 3.56
CA ASN A 184 -4.30 -10.18 3.40
C ASN A 184 -4.36 -11.28 2.32
N PHE A 185 -4.12 -10.88 1.07
CA PHE A 185 -3.83 -11.82 0.01
C PHE A 185 -2.53 -12.53 0.39
N PRO A 186 -2.46 -13.87 0.21
CA PRO A 186 -1.30 -14.62 0.61
C PRO A 186 -0.05 -13.94 0.04
N PRO A 187 0.96 -13.71 0.88
CA PRO A 187 2.14 -12.98 0.47
C PRO A 187 2.82 -13.75 -0.65
N LEU A 188 2.79 -13.21 -1.88
CA LEU A 188 3.91 -13.42 -2.80
C LEU A 188 5.17 -12.70 -2.28
N LEU A 189 5.03 -11.91 -1.20
CA LEU A 189 6.13 -11.32 -0.45
C LEU A 189 5.78 -11.30 1.04
N ASN A 190 6.44 -12.13 1.85
CA ASN A 190 6.37 -12.09 3.32
C ASN A 190 6.96 -10.76 3.79
N ILE A 191 6.18 -9.68 3.75
CA ILE A 191 6.49 -8.48 4.51
C ILE A 191 5.98 -8.73 5.92
N HIS A 192 6.82 -9.34 6.75
CA HIS A 192 6.65 -9.34 8.20
C HIS A 192 6.61 -7.88 8.67
N PHE A 193 5.43 -7.31 8.85
CA PHE A 193 5.24 -6.17 9.73
C PHE A 193 5.56 -6.66 11.15
N LEU A 194 6.81 -6.45 11.58
CA LEU A 194 7.27 -6.85 12.90
C LEU A 194 6.43 -6.16 13.99
N ARG A 195 5.86 -6.98 14.87
CA ARG A 195 5.62 -6.64 16.28
C ARG A 195 6.91 -6.07 16.87
N GLY A 196 7.06 -4.75 16.83
CA GLY A 196 8.12 -4.04 17.52
C GLY A 196 7.76 -3.92 19.00
N ARG A 197 8.32 -4.81 19.83
CA ARG A 197 8.51 -4.53 21.26
C ARG A 197 9.51 -3.37 21.34
N PHE A 198 9.08 -2.26 21.93
CA PHE A 198 10.01 -1.27 22.45
C PHE A 198 10.78 -1.92 23.61
N VAL A 199 12.10 -1.94 23.48
CA VAL A 199 13.03 -2.01 24.63
C VAL A 199 13.51 -0.59 24.85
#